data_AF-A0A978TH70-F1
#
_entry.id   AF-A0A978TH70-F1
#
_cell.length_a   1.000
_cell.length_b   1.000
_cell.length_c   1.000
_cell.angle_alpha   90.00
_cell.angle_beta   90.00
_cell.angle_gamma   90.00
#
_symmetry.space_group_name_H-M   'P 1'
#
loop_
_entity.id
_entity.type
_entity.pdbx_description
1 polymer ?
#
loop_
_entity_poly.entity_id
_entity_poly.type
_entity_poly.pdbx_seq_one_letter_code
_entity_poly.pdbx_strand_id
1 'polypeptide(L)'
;TPARRLTWVVGNAVAEAFQPLVDRLNQVEGLTVHLAALASDYWGREITVTGLLTGHDLILGLQNRCLGDALLLPTVMLKPSDSGDPQTTLFLDDMSVAELSQRLNCLVIPIEDTDALMQRCMAPVAATTFAQGHPAAGYWTPS
;
A
#
# COMPACT_ATOMS: atom_id res chain seq x y z
N THR A 1 -16.54 -17.27 3.00
CA THR A 1 -15.98 -16.18 2.17
C THR A 1 -14.49 -16.42 2.01
N PRO A 2 -13.85 -16.22 0.84
CA PRO A 2 -12.39 -16.37 0.72
C PRO A 2 -11.68 -15.43 1.70
N ALA A 3 -10.59 -15.90 2.30
CA ALA A 3 -9.81 -15.11 3.24
C ALA A 3 -9.10 -13.97 2.48
N ARG A 4 -9.37 -12.73 2.89
CA ARG A 4 -8.73 -11.52 2.36
C ARG A 4 -7.75 -11.00 3.40
N ARG A 5 -6.50 -10.79 3.01
CA ARG A 5 -5.46 -10.25 3.88
C ARG A 5 -5.00 -8.91 3.32
N LEU A 6 -5.32 -7.83 4.00
CA LEU A 6 -4.98 -6.47 3.59
C LEU A 6 -3.98 -5.88 4.59
N THR A 7 -3.06 -5.05 4.11
CA THR A 7 -2.21 -4.23 4.98
C THR A 7 -2.61 -2.77 4.81
N TRP A 8 -2.93 -2.08 5.90
CA TRP A 8 -3.23 -0.65 5.88
C TRP A 8 -2.05 0.13 6.45
N VAL A 9 -1.41 0.95 5.62
CA VAL A 9 -0.25 1.75 6.04
C VAL A 9 -0.67 3.13 6.54
N VAL A 10 -0.12 3.53 7.68
CA VAL A 10 -0.36 4.83 8.31
C VAL A 10 0.91 5.38 8.95
N GLY A 11 0.94 6.68 9.23
CA GLY A 11 1.96 7.28 10.09
C GLY A 11 1.81 6.78 11.52
N ASN A 12 2.91 6.56 12.23
CA ASN A 12 2.88 6.02 13.59
C ASN A 12 2.19 6.94 14.61
N ALA A 13 2.04 8.23 14.31
CA ALA A 13 1.31 9.18 15.16
C ALA A 13 -0.17 8.80 15.39
N VAL A 14 -0.77 7.99 14.52
CA VAL A 14 -2.19 7.59 14.60
C VAL A 14 -2.40 6.11 14.89
N ALA A 15 -1.32 5.37 15.18
CA ALA A 15 -1.38 3.91 15.36
C ALA A 15 -2.37 3.49 16.46
N GLU A 16 -2.26 4.09 17.65
CA GLU A 16 -3.15 3.80 18.78
C GLU A 16 -4.60 4.21 18.50
N ALA A 17 -4.80 5.33 17.79
CA ALA A 17 -6.14 5.83 17.46
C ALA A 17 -6.88 4.91 16.48
N PHE A 18 -6.16 4.24 15.57
CA PHE A 18 -6.76 3.34 14.58
C PHE A 18 -6.81 1.88 15.00
N GLN A 19 -6.13 1.48 16.07
CA GLN A 19 -6.18 0.09 16.55
C GLN A 19 -7.62 -0.42 16.81
N PRO A 20 -8.52 0.33 17.47
CA PRO A 20 -9.90 -0.13 17.68
C PRO A 20 -10.68 -0.33 16.38
N LEU A 21 -10.38 0.45 15.33
CA LEU A 21 -11.01 0.27 14.02
C LEU A 21 -10.53 -1.02 13.36
N VAL A 22 -9.23 -1.29 13.41
CA VAL A 22 -8.62 -2.52 12.87
C VAL A 22 -9.14 -3.75 13.61
N ASP A 23 -9.29 -3.68 14.93
CA ASP A 23 -9.85 -4.77 15.73
C ASP A 23 -11.29 -5.09 15.31
N ARG A 24 -12.10 -4.06 15.02
CA ARG A 24 -13.47 -4.23 14.50
C ARG A 24 -13.49 -4.80 13.08
N LEU A 25 -12.60 -4.36 12.20
CA LEU A 25 -12.48 -4.93 10.84
C LEU A 25 -12.11 -6.42 10.91
N ASN A 26 -11.25 -6.80 11.84
CA ASN A 26 -10.83 -8.20 12.04
C ASN A 26 -11.91 -9.09 12.68
N GLN A 27 -13.07 -8.55 13.08
CA GLN A 27 -14.24 -9.36 13.43
C GLN A 27 -15.05 -9.81 12.21
N VAL A 28 -14.75 -9.28 11.02
CA VAL A 28 -15.44 -9.66 9.78
C VAL A 28 -14.89 -11.01 9.28
N GLU A 29 -15.79 -11.97 9.07
CA GLU A 29 -15.40 -13.30 8.61
C GLU A 29 -14.70 -13.26 7.24
N GLY A 30 -13.55 -13.94 7.16
CA GLY A 30 -12.73 -13.97 5.95
C GLY A 30 -12.06 -12.64 5.63
N LEU A 31 -11.84 -11.77 6.62
CA LEU A 31 -11.02 -10.56 6.50
C LEU A 31 -9.92 -10.57 7.57
N THR A 32 -8.73 -10.16 7.17
CA THR A 32 -7.61 -9.84 8.05
C THR A 32 -7.01 -8.53 7.58
N VAL A 33 -6.96 -7.54 8.46
CA VAL A 33 -6.35 -6.24 8.22
C VAL A 33 -5.17 -6.10 9.18
N HIS A 34 -3.98 -5.90 8.63
CA HIS A 34 -2.77 -5.57 9.37
C HIS A 34 -2.54 -4.06 9.32
N LEU A 35 -2.40 -3.41 10.48
CA LEU A 35 -2.01 -2.01 10.55
C LEU A 35 -0.49 -1.90 10.50
N ALA A 36 0.04 -1.25 9.47
CA ALA A 36 1.46 -0.94 9.34
C ALA A 36 1.70 0.53 9.69
N ALA A 37 2.03 0.78 10.95
CA ALA A 37 2.42 2.10 11.45
C ALA A 37 3.90 2.35 11.19
N LEU A 38 4.23 3.39 10.42
CA LEU A 38 5.61 3.74 10.06
C LEU A 38 6.01 5.13 10.58
N ALA A 39 7.28 5.26 10.95
CA ALA A 39 7.94 6.54 11.12
C ALA A 39 8.70 6.88 9.84
N SER A 40 8.86 8.17 9.52
CA SER A 40 9.64 8.58 8.35
C SER A 40 11.11 8.68 8.70
N ASP A 41 11.92 7.82 8.08
CA ASP A 41 13.38 7.92 8.08
C ASP A 41 13.83 9.08 7.18
N TYR A 42 13.09 9.32 6.09
CA TYR A 42 13.33 10.43 5.16
C TYR A 42 13.37 11.81 5.87
N TRP A 43 12.50 12.03 6.87
CA TRP A 43 12.49 13.24 7.68
C TRP A 43 13.28 13.14 8.99
N GLY A 44 13.82 11.95 9.33
CA GLY A 44 14.52 11.68 10.59
C GLY A 44 13.64 11.88 11.84
N ARG A 45 12.37 11.48 11.78
CA ARG A 45 11.38 11.74 12.85
C ARG A 45 10.95 10.47 13.56
N GLU A 46 10.95 10.50 14.89
CA GLU A 46 10.40 9.40 15.72
C GLU A 46 8.87 9.32 15.66
N ILE A 47 8.18 10.45 15.43
CA ILE A 47 6.72 10.52 15.28
C ILE A 47 6.39 11.18 13.94
N THR A 48 5.58 10.52 13.14
CA THR A 48 5.23 10.93 11.77
C THR A 48 3.73 10.81 11.57
N VAL A 49 3.11 11.90 11.10
CA VAL A 49 1.71 11.88 10.64
C VAL A 49 1.64 11.24 9.25
N THR A 50 0.51 10.59 8.95
CA THR A 50 0.32 9.81 7.71
C THR A 50 0.71 10.57 6.44
N GLY A 51 0.34 11.83 6.29
CA GLY A 51 0.61 12.61 5.07
C GLY A 51 2.07 13.01 4.83
N LEU A 52 2.99 12.69 5.74
CA LEU A 52 4.42 12.97 5.56
C LEU A 52 5.24 11.74 5.18
N LEU A 53 4.62 10.55 5.14
CA LEU A 53 5.29 9.34 4.68
C LEU A 53 5.58 9.41 3.18
N THR A 54 6.76 8.94 2.80
CA THR A 54 7.28 8.94 1.43
C THR A 54 7.29 7.53 0.84
N GLY A 55 7.49 7.41 -0.48
CA GLY A 55 7.67 6.11 -1.11
C GLY A 55 8.87 5.35 -0.53
N HIS A 56 9.97 6.06 -0.27
CA HIS A 56 11.15 5.54 0.41
C HIS A 56 10.83 4.92 1.79
N ASP A 57 10.07 5.64 2.63
CA ASP A 57 9.69 5.17 3.96
C ASP A 57 8.87 3.88 3.90
N LEU A 58 7.94 3.80 2.93
CA LEU A 58 7.12 2.61 2.72
C LEU A 58 7.98 1.43 2.30
N ILE A 59 8.96 1.63 1.41
CA ILE A 59 9.86 0.56 0.99
C ILE A 59 10.70 0.07 2.16
N LEU A 60 11.39 0.97 2.89
CA LEU A 60 12.19 0.57 4.06
C LEU A 60 11.34 -0.15 5.12
N GLY A 61 10.14 0.37 5.38
CA GLY A 61 9.26 -0.12 6.43
C GLY A 61 8.57 -1.44 6.08
N LEU A 62 8.24 -1.67 4.81
CA LEU A 62 7.39 -2.78 4.36
C LEU A 62 8.13 -3.84 3.55
N GLN A 63 9.34 -3.55 3.08
CA GLN A 63 10.21 -4.53 2.43
C GLN A 63 10.32 -5.79 3.29
N ASN A 64 10.24 -6.96 2.64
CA ASN A 64 10.32 -8.28 3.27
C ASN A 64 9.18 -8.61 4.27
N ARG A 65 8.12 -7.79 4.36
CA ARG A 65 6.92 -8.14 5.13
C ARG A 65 5.90 -8.86 4.25
N CYS A 66 5.09 -9.72 4.86
CA CYS A 66 3.92 -10.30 4.19
C CYS A 66 2.79 -9.28 4.17
N LEU A 67 2.63 -8.57 3.05
CA LEU A 67 1.61 -7.54 2.88
C LEU A 67 0.20 -8.09 2.58
N GLY A 68 0.12 -9.38 2.28
CA GLY A 68 -1.12 -10.04 1.88
C GLY A 68 -1.48 -9.73 0.44
N ASP A 69 -2.78 -9.62 0.20
CA ASP A 69 -3.40 -9.43 -1.11
C ASP A 69 -3.23 -8.01 -1.65
N ALA A 70 -3.24 -7.01 -0.78
CA ALA A 70 -3.06 -5.61 -1.15
C ALA A 70 -2.59 -4.71 0.00
N LEU A 71 -1.86 -3.67 -0.35
CA LEU A 71 -1.51 -2.53 0.50
C LEU A 71 -2.53 -1.39 0.29
N LEU A 72 -3.28 -1.07 1.32
CA LEU A 72 -4.22 0.04 1.37
C LEU A 72 -3.45 1.32 1.72
N LEU A 73 -3.45 2.28 0.80
CA LEU A 73 -2.61 3.47 0.85
C LEU A 73 -3.45 4.76 0.96
N PRO A 74 -3.43 5.47 2.09
CA PRO A 74 -4.09 6.77 2.21
C PRO A 74 -3.57 7.77 1.16
N THR A 75 -4.48 8.36 0.36
CA THR A 75 -4.11 9.34 -0.68
C THR A 75 -3.49 10.61 -0.12
N VAL A 76 -3.67 10.90 1.17
CA VAL A 76 -3.00 12.01 1.87
C VAL A 76 -1.46 11.90 1.85
N MET A 77 -0.89 10.72 1.57
CA MET A 77 0.56 10.52 1.36
C MET A 77 1.05 11.02 -0.01
N LEU A 78 0.13 11.32 -0.92
CA LEU A 78 0.41 11.60 -2.31
C LEU A 78 0.30 13.10 -2.61
N LYS A 79 1.12 13.58 -3.55
CA LYS A 79 1.02 14.91 -4.13
C LYS A 79 -0.34 15.05 -4.85
N PRO A 80 -0.95 16.24 -4.85
CA PRO A 80 -2.08 16.52 -5.74
C PRO A 80 -1.69 16.22 -7.19
N SER A 81 -2.53 15.50 -7.92
CA SER A 81 -2.30 15.13 -9.32
C SER A 81 -3.50 15.55 -10.16
N ASP A 82 -3.22 16.31 -11.23
CA ASP A 82 -4.25 16.77 -12.17
C ASP A 82 -4.65 15.68 -13.18
N SER A 83 -3.90 14.58 -13.24
CA SER A 83 -4.11 13.51 -14.24
C SER A 83 -5.29 12.60 -13.93
N GLY A 84 -5.80 12.60 -12.69
CA GLY A 84 -6.88 11.73 -12.23
C GLY A 84 -6.54 10.24 -12.16
N ASP A 85 -5.31 9.84 -12.52
CA ASP A 85 -4.83 8.45 -12.39
C ASP A 85 -4.06 8.28 -11.07
N PRO A 86 -4.57 7.48 -10.13
CA PRO A 86 -3.89 7.24 -8.85
C PRO A 86 -2.54 6.53 -8.99
N GLN A 87 -2.28 5.81 -10.10
CA GLN A 87 -1.04 5.05 -10.28
C GLN A 87 0.14 5.91 -10.75
N THR A 88 -0.14 7.01 -11.45
CA THR A 88 0.87 8.00 -11.88
C THR A 88 1.10 9.08 -10.83
N THR A 89 0.28 9.10 -9.78
CA THR A 89 0.39 10.06 -8.69
C THR A 89 1.67 9.80 -7.90
N LEU A 90 2.35 10.87 -7.53
CA LEU A 90 3.67 10.83 -6.89
C LEU A 90 3.57 11.01 -5.37
N PHE A 91 4.46 10.36 -4.63
CA PHE A 91 4.76 10.68 -3.23
C PHE A 91 5.55 11.98 -3.12
N LEU A 92 5.77 12.46 -1.88
CA LEU A 92 6.58 13.66 -1.61
C LEU A 92 8.02 13.56 -2.15
N ASP A 93 8.58 12.34 -2.21
CA ASP A 93 9.92 12.01 -2.72
C ASP A 93 9.96 11.68 -4.23
N ASP A 94 8.92 12.06 -4.99
CA ASP A 94 8.81 11.88 -6.44
C ASP A 94 8.73 10.41 -6.92
N MET A 95 8.61 9.45 -6.00
CA MET A 95 8.29 8.07 -6.34
C MET A 95 6.83 7.97 -6.80
N SER A 96 6.55 7.13 -7.81
CA SER A 96 5.17 6.86 -8.23
C SER A 96 4.55 5.69 -7.45
N VAL A 97 3.22 5.66 -7.35
CA VAL A 97 2.49 4.50 -6.78
C VAL A 97 2.77 3.22 -7.58
N ALA A 98 2.90 3.32 -8.91
CA ALA A 98 3.29 2.20 -9.76
C ALA A 98 4.69 1.65 -9.42
N GLU A 99 5.67 2.53 -9.22
CA GLU A 99 7.03 2.13 -8.81
C GLU A 99 7.01 1.44 -7.43
N LEU A 100 6.27 2.00 -6.46
CA LEU A 100 6.12 1.39 -5.14
C LEU A 100 5.53 -0.02 -5.23
N SER A 101 4.46 -0.18 -5.99
CA SER A 101 3.78 -1.46 -6.23
C SER A 101 4.73 -2.52 -6.82
N GLN A 102 5.54 -2.12 -7.80
CA GLN A 102 6.57 -2.98 -8.39
C GLN A 102 7.66 -3.36 -7.37
N ARG A 103 8.16 -2.39 -6.59
CA ARG A 103 9.25 -2.63 -5.62
C ARG A 103 8.82 -3.48 -4.43
N LEU A 104 7.57 -3.37 -3.99
CA LEU A 104 7.00 -4.20 -2.93
C LEU A 104 6.40 -5.52 -3.44
N ASN A 105 6.33 -5.72 -4.76
CA ASN A 105 5.65 -6.85 -5.40
C ASN A 105 4.26 -7.11 -4.79
N CYS A 106 3.50 -6.03 -4.61
CA CYS A 106 2.21 -6.03 -3.92
C CYS A 106 1.27 -5.04 -4.59
N LEU A 107 -0.02 -5.37 -4.66
CA LEU A 107 -1.03 -4.48 -5.21
C LEU A 107 -1.22 -3.29 -4.27
N VAL A 108 -0.90 -2.08 -4.73
CA VAL A 108 -1.14 -0.85 -3.98
C VAL A 108 -2.47 -0.24 -4.40
N ILE A 109 -3.38 -0.08 -3.43
CA ILE A 109 -4.71 0.47 -3.63
C ILE A 109 -4.81 1.81 -2.88
N PRO A 110 -4.85 2.94 -3.59
CA PRO A 110 -5.10 4.24 -2.98
C PRO A 110 -6.51 4.31 -2.35
N ILE A 111 -6.59 4.89 -1.15
CA ILE A 111 -7.79 5.04 -0.33
C ILE A 111 -7.94 6.51 0.02
N GLU A 112 -9.04 7.12 -0.42
CA GLU A 112 -9.30 8.54 -0.21
C GLU A 112 -9.86 8.82 1.19
N ASP A 113 -10.81 7.99 1.62
CA ASP A 113 -11.54 8.19 2.86
C ASP A 113 -11.93 6.86 3.53
N THR A 114 -12.72 6.98 4.59
CA THR A 114 -13.20 5.82 5.36
C THR A 114 -14.16 4.97 4.54
N ASP A 115 -14.98 5.57 3.68
CA ASP A 115 -15.95 4.83 2.88
C ASP A 115 -15.23 3.95 1.84
N ALA A 116 -14.20 4.48 1.19
CA ALA A 116 -13.31 3.72 0.31
C ALA A 116 -12.61 2.58 1.06
N LEU A 117 -12.12 2.81 2.28
CA LEU A 117 -11.53 1.76 3.12
C LEU A 117 -12.51 0.61 3.37
N MET A 118 -13.74 0.94 3.77
CA MET A 118 -14.78 -0.05 4.06
C MET A 118 -15.17 -0.83 2.81
N GLN A 119 -15.35 -0.15 1.67
CA GLN A 119 -15.65 -0.79 0.39
C GLN A 119 -14.56 -1.78 -0.01
N ARG A 120 -13.27 -1.43 0.15
CA ARG A 120 -12.15 -2.35 -0.16
C ARG A 120 -12.07 -3.54 0.79
N CYS A 121 -12.37 -3.35 2.07
CA CYS A 121 -12.44 -4.46 3.03
C CYS A 121 -13.58 -5.44 2.72
N MET A 122 -14.67 -4.95 2.11
CA MET A 122 -15.83 -5.75 1.76
C MET A 122 -15.76 -6.38 0.36
N ALA A 123 -15.03 -5.77 -0.58
CA ALA A 123 -14.89 -6.26 -1.95
C ALA A 123 -14.13 -7.60 -2.03
N PRO A 124 -14.40 -8.44 -3.04
CA PRO A 124 -13.54 -9.56 -3.38
C PRO A 124 -12.19 -9.01 -3.88
N VAL A 125 -11.09 -9.52 -3.37
CA VAL A 125 -9.78 -9.27 -3.99
C VAL A 125 -9.75 -10.10 -5.27
N ALA A 126 -9.71 -9.44 -6.43
CA ALA A 126 -9.41 -10.13 -7.68
C ALA A 126 -7.99 -10.69 -7.57
N ALA A 127 -7.82 -11.99 -7.83
CA ALA A 127 -6.51 -12.63 -7.85
C ALA A 127 -5.67 -12.06 -8.99
N THR A 128 -4.98 -10.95 -8.75
CA THR A 128 -3.98 -10.44 -9.67
C THR A 128 -2.70 -11.22 -9.43
N THR A 129 -2.52 -12.30 -10.18
CA THR A 129 -1.23 -12.97 -10.31
C THR A 129 -0.24 -11.93 -10.82
N PHE A 130 0.65 -11.45 -9.95
CA PHE A 130 1.88 -10.81 -10.39
C PHE A 130 2.64 -11.87 -11.19
N ALA A 131 2.62 -11.73 -12.52
CA ALA A 131 3.41 -12.57 -13.39
C ALA A 131 4.88 -12.42 -12.97
N GLN A 132 5.41 -13.47 -12.34
CA GLN A 132 6.83 -13.65 -12.10
C GLN A 132 7.57 -13.34 -13.39
N GLY A 133 8.48 -12.36 -13.34
CA GLY A 133 9.28 -11.94 -14.47
C GLY A 133 9.91 -13.15 -15.14
N HIS A 134 9.68 -13.27 -16.44
CA HIS A 134 10.50 -14.12 -17.30
C HIS A 134 11.96 -13.66 -17.16
N PRO A 135 12.92 -14.56 -16.87
CA PRO A 135 14.31 -14.22 -17.14
C PRO A 135 14.42 -14.03 -18.66
N ALA A 136 14.86 -12.85 -19.09
CA ALA A 136 15.25 -12.61 -20.47
C ALA A 136 16.48 -13.49 -20.78
N ALA A 137 16.22 -14.72 -21.19
CA ALA A 137 17.20 -15.67 -21.66
C ALA A 137 17.03 -15.81 -23.18
N GLY A 138 18.04 -15.33 -23.92
CA GLY A 138 18.44 -15.93 -25.18
C GLY A 138 17.80 -15.41 -26.47
N TYR A 139 18.63 -14.72 -27.25
CA TYR A 139 18.79 -14.81 -28.70
C TYR A 139 17.57 -15.07 -29.60
N TRP A 140 17.23 -14.09 -30.46
CA TRP A 140 16.99 -14.31 -31.90
C TRP A 140 16.85 -13.00 -32.71
N THR A 141 17.76 -12.76 -33.67
CA THR A 141 17.55 -12.04 -34.95
C THR A 141 17.39 -13.10 -36.04
N PRO A 142 16.80 -12.89 -37.26
CA PRO A 142 16.75 -11.66 -38.08
C PRO A 142 15.37 -11.42 -38.80
N SER A 143 15.14 -10.32 -39.51
CA SER A 143 15.58 -9.97 -40.88
C SER A 143 15.49 -8.46 -41.12
#